data_AF-A0A0N0VLV7-F1
#
_entry.id   AF-A0A0N0VLV7-F1
#
_cell.length_a   1.000
_cell.length_b   1.000
_cell.length_c   1.000
_cell.angle_alpha   90.00
_cell.angle_beta   90.00
_cell.angle_gamma   90.00
#
_symmetry.space_group_name_H-M   'P 1'
#
loop_
_entity.id
_entity.type
_entity.pdbx_description
1 polymer ?
#
loop_
_entity_poly.entity_id
_entity_poly.type
_entity_poly.pdbx_seq_one_letter_code
_entity_poly.pdbx_strand_id
1 'polypeptide(L)'
;MTTIVAVRKEGKVVVAGDGQVSLGQTVMKGNARKVRRIGKDGNVIAGFAGATADAFTLLDRLERKLEQYPDQLMRAAVELAKDWRTDKYLRNLEAMMIVADKSATLCVTGNGDVLEPEHGVMAIGSGGNYALAAARALHDTDHDAEEVAKRAMKIAAEICVYTNDGLVLESLDAET
;
A
#
# COMPACT_ATOMS: atom_id res chain seq x y z
N MET A 1 0.13 5.25 13.64
CA MET A 1 0.06 5.20 12.17
C MET A 1 1.14 4.22 11.69
N THR A 2 1.17 3.82 10.42
CA THR A 2 1.98 2.72 9.87
C THR A 2 2.56 3.16 8.53
N THR A 3 3.55 2.47 8.02
CA THR A 3 4.23 2.73 6.76
C THR A 3 4.01 1.57 5.80
N ILE A 4 3.62 1.89 4.58
CA ILE A 4 3.50 0.95 3.46
C ILE A 4 4.36 1.49 2.31
N VAL A 5 5.12 0.63 1.65
CA VAL A 5 5.84 0.94 0.41
C VAL A 5 5.48 -0.07 -0.66
N ALA A 6 5.34 0.39 -1.90
CA ALA A 6 5.26 -0.45 -3.09
C ALA A 6 6.44 -0.16 -4.01
N VAL A 7 7.03 -1.23 -4.55
CA VAL A 7 8.16 -1.20 -5.46
C VAL A 7 7.85 -2.13 -6.63
N ARG A 8 7.79 -1.57 -7.83
CA ARG A 8 7.68 -2.28 -9.10
C ARG A 8 9.01 -2.14 -9.83
N LYS A 9 9.71 -3.25 -10.02
CA LYS A 9 11.03 -3.29 -10.67
C LYS A 9 11.25 -4.65 -11.33
N GLU A 10 11.83 -4.65 -12.53
CA GLU A 10 12.31 -5.84 -13.24
C GLU A 10 11.29 -6.99 -13.32
N GLY A 11 10.05 -6.68 -13.73
CA GLY A 11 9.00 -7.68 -13.87
C GLY A 11 8.51 -8.27 -12.54
N LYS A 12 8.75 -7.59 -11.40
CA LYS A 12 8.18 -7.93 -10.10
C LYS A 12 7.55 -6.69 -9.46
N VAL A 13 6.43 -6.88 -8.78
CA VAL A 13 5.85 -5.86 -7.90
C VAL A 13 5.76 -6.39 -6.48
N VAL A 14 6.17 -5.55 -5.54
CA VAL A 14 6.25 -5.85 -4.12
C VAL A 14 5.53 -4.76 -3.35
N VAL A 15 4.69 -5.15 -2.39
CA VAL A 15 4.14 -4.22 -1.40
C VAL A 15 4.57 -4.71 -0.02
N ALA A 16 5.15 -3.82 0.77
CA ALA A 16 5.63 -4.11 2.11
C ALA A 16 5.07 -3.11 3.10
N GLY A 17 4.87 -3.54 4.34
CA GLY A 17 4.34 -2.70 5.40
C GLY A 17 4.79 -3.13 6.77
N ASP A 18 4.95 -2.18 7.68
CA ASP A 18 5.30 -2.48 9.06
C ASP A 18 4.05 -2.88 9.89
N GLY A 19 4.30 -3.38 11.09
CA GLY A 19 3.30 -3.96 11.96
C GLY A 19 2.86 -3.06 13.10
N GLN A 20 3.39 -1.83 13.21
CA GLN A 20 3.13 -0.97 14.35
C GLN A 20 1.72 -0.37 14.31
N VAL A 21 1.04 -0.47 15.45
CA VAL A 21 -0.20 0.22 15.76
C VAL A 21 0.05 1.07 16.98
N SER A 22 -0.11 2.39 16.83
CA SER A 22 0.05 3.35 17.92
C SER A 22 -1.29 4.04 18.19
N LEU A 23 -1.60 4.25 19.47
CA LEU A 23 -2.71 5.07 19.94
C LEU A 23 -2.12 6.31 20.59
N GLY A 24 -2.23 7.46 19.92
CA GLY A 24 -1.47 8.65 20.30
C GLY A 24 0.02 8.37 20.26
N GLN A 25 0.70 8.54 21.40
CA GLN A 25 2.14 8.32 21.55
C GLN A 25 2.52 6.94 22.08
N THR A 26 1.55 6.04 22.28
CA THR A 26 1.78 4.71 22.88
C THR A 26 1.66 3.62 21.83
N VAL A 27 2.62 2.68 21.80
CA VAL A 27 2.56 1.48 20.96
C VAL A 27 1.56 0.48 21.57
N MET A 28 0.54 0.12 20.80
CA MET A 28 -0.50 -0.85 21.20
C MET A 28 -0.17 -2.28 20.73
N LYS A 29 0.40 -2.42 19.54
CA LYS A 29 0.71 -3.72 18.90
C LYS A 29 1.82 -3.52 17.86
N GLY A 30 2.71 -4.49 17.75
CA GLY A 30 3.84 -4.44 16.79
C GLY A 30 3.76 -5.40 15.61
N ASN A 31 2.74 -6.26 15.55
CA ASN A 31 2.63 -7.34 14.54
C ASN A 31 1.32 -7.29 13.75
N ALA A 32 0.81 -6.09 13.45
CA ALA A 32 -0.33 -5.95 12.55
C ALA A 32 0.03 -6.38 11.12
N ARG A 33 -0.91 -7.02 10.43
CA ARG A 33 -0.77 -7.37 9.01
C ARG A 33 -1.62 -6.41 8.18
N LYS A 34 -0.97 -5.42 7.57
CA LYS A 34 -1.63 -4.36 6.78
C LYS A 34 -1.45 -4.48 5.28
N VAL A 35 -0.66 -5.45 4.85
CA VAL A 35 -0.52 -5.87 3.46
C VAL A 35 -1.17 -7.25 3.33
N ARG A 36 -1.93 -7.46 2.26
CA ARG A 36 -2.57 -8.74 1.93
C ARG A 36 -2.82 -8.85 0.43
N ARG A 37 -3.05 -10.07 -0.03
CA ARG A 37 -3.58 -10.32 -1.38
C ARG A 37 -5.11 -10.31 -1.35
N ILE A 38 -5.70 -9.77 -2.40
CA ILE A 38 -7.14 -9.69 -2.65
C ILE A 38 -7.41 -10.02 -4.13
N GLY A 39 -8.69 -10.04 -4.49
CA GLY A 39 -9.12 -10.33 -5.85
C GLY A 39 -9.05 -11.84 -6.16
N LYS A 40 -9.46 -12.18 -7.38
CA LYS A 40 -9.52 -13.58 -7.81
C LYS A 40 -8.12 -14.20 -7.77
N ASP A 41 -7.99 -15.33 -7.09
CA ASP A 41 -6.73 -16.06 -6.92
C ASP A 41 -5.59 -15.24 -6.28
N GLY A 42 -5.92 -14.13 -5.60
CA GLY A 42 -4.93 -13.25 -4.95
C GLY A 42 -4.04 -12.47 -5.93
N ASN A 43 -4.60 -12.11 -7.10
CA ASN A 43 -3.91 -11.42 -8.19
C ASN A 43 -3.68 -9.91 -7.95
N VAL A 44 -4.17 -9.35 -6.85
CA VAL A 44 -3.95 -7.96 -6.44
C VAL A 44 -3.36 -7.93 -5.03
N ILE A 45 -2.33 -7.12 -4.81
CA ILE A 45 -1.81 -6.81 -3.48
C ILE A 45 -2.41 -5.48 -3.02
N ALA A 46 -2.92 -5.44 -1.79
CA ALA A 46 -3.41 -4.22 -1.16
C ALA A 46 -2.68 -3.97 0.16
N GLY A 47 -2.18 -2.76 0.33
CA GLY A 47 -1.56 -2.24 1.54
C GLY A 47 -2.26 -0.97 2.01
N PHE A 48 -2.46 -0.83 3.32
CA PHE A 48 -3.31 0.23 3.87
C PHE A 48 -2.67 0.97 5.04
N ALA A 49 -2.81 2.31 5.05
CA ALA A 49 -2.43 3.18 6.15
C ALA A 49 -3.67 3.93 6.70
N GLY A 50 -4.03 3.63 7.95
CA GLY A 50 -5.20 4.21 8.61
C GLY A 50 -5.72 3.31 9.74
N ALA A 51 -6.97 3.52 10.17
CA ALA A 51 -7.62 2.66 11.15
C ALA A 51 -8.02 1.31 10.56
N THR A 52 -7.93 0.25 11.36
CA THR A 52 -8.18 -1.12 10.89
C THR A 52 -9.60 -1.33 10.36
N ALA A 53 -10.61 -0.69 10.96
CA ALA A 53 -12.00 -0.82 10.52
C ALA A 53 -12.23 -0.22 9.12
N ASP A 54 -11.61 0.93 8.86
CA ASP A 54 -11.63 1.61 7.57
C ASP A 54 -10.98 0.73 6.51
N ALA A 55 -9.86 0.09 6.85
CA ALA A 55 -9.14 -0.83 5.97
C ALA A 55 -10.05 -1.95 5.47
N PHE A 56 -10.72 -2.67 6.39
CA PHE A 56 -11.61 -3.77 6.02
C PHE A 56 -12.78 -3.28 5.16
N THR A 57 -13.38 -2.14 5.50
CA THR A 57 -14.49 -1.58 4.73
C THR A 57 -14.08 -1.24 3.29
N LEU A 58 -12.90 -0.65 3.11
CA LEU A 58 -12.40 -0.26 1.79
C LEU A 58 -11.95 -1.46 0.95
N LEU A 59 -11.34 -2.46 1.60
CA LEU A 59 -10.95 -3.71 0.95
C LEU A 59 -12.18 -4.49 0.47
N ASP A 60 -13.21 -4.68 1.30
CA ASP A 60 -14.44 -5.37 0.92
C ASP A 60 -15.13 -4.68 -0.27
N ARG A 61 -15.09 -3.34 -0.32
CA ARG A 61 -15.63 -2.57 -1.45
C ARG A 61 -14.77 -2.73 -2.69
N LEU A 62 -13.44 -2.70 -2.55
CA LEU A 62 -12.54 -2.91 -3.66
C LEU A 62 -12.69 -4.31 -4.26
N GLU A 63 -12.82 -5.34 -3.44
CA GLU A 63 -13.06 -6.72 -3.91
C GLU A 63 -14.32 -6.80 -4.76
N ARG A 64 -15.42 -6.17 -4.33
CA ARG A 64 -16.65 -6.09 -5.15
C ARG A 64 -16.41 -5.37 -6.48
N LYS A 65 -15.57 -4.33 -6.53
CA LYS A 65 -15.24 -3.64 -7.78
C LYS A 65 -14.35 -4.50 -8.68
N LEU A 66 -13.42 -5.28 -8.11
CA LEU A 66 -12.59 -6.24 -8.85
C LEU A 66 -13.42 -7.39 -9.43
N GLU A 67 -14.46 -7.85 -8.72
CA GLU A 67 -15.43 -8.82 -9.25
C GLU A 67 -16.25 -8.24 -10.42
N GLN A 68 -16.66 -6.97 -10.32
CA GLN A 68 -17.40 -6.26 -11.38
C GLN A 68 -16.53 -5.95 -12.60
N TYR A 69 -15.25 -5.69 -12.40
CA TYR A 69 -14.29 -5.33 -13.44
C TYR A 69 -13.06 -6.23 -13.38
N PRO A 70 -13.17 -7.52 -13.80
CA PRO A 70 -12.06 -8.45 -13.78
C PRO A 70 -10.86 -7.92 -14.58
N ASP A 71 -9.67 -8.09 -14.02
CA ASP A 71 -8.38 -7.69 -14.60
C ASP A 71 -8.25 -6.20 -14.97
N GLN A 72 -9.11 -5.33 -14.40
CA GLN A 72 -9.11 -3.89 -14.64
C GLN A 72 -8.90 -3.13 -13.33
N LEU A 73 -7.73 -3.30 -12.70
CA LEU A 73 -7.41 -2.67 -11.40
C LEU A 73 -7.61 -1.15 -11.42
N MET A 74 -7.13 -0.46 -12.47
CA MET A 74 -7.32 0.98 -12.63
C MET A 74 -8.80 1.38 -12.57
N ARG A 75 -9.66 0.66 -13.31
CA ARG A 75 -11.08 0.94 -13.33
C ARG A 75 -11.73 0.67 -11.97
N ALA A 76 -11.40 -0.45 -11.35
CA ALA A 76 -11.90 -0.80 -10.02
C ALA A 76 -11.50 0.26 -8.97
N ALA A 77 -10.26 0.76 -9.02
CA ALA A 77 -9.75 1.80 -8.14
C ALA A 77 -10.45 3.15 -8.36
N VAL A 78 -10.69 3.55 -9.61
CA VAL A 78 -11.44 4.78 -9.93
C VAL A 78 -12.89 4.70 -9.46
N GLU A 79 -13.56 3.57 -9.65
CA GLU A 79 -14.93 3.37 -9.17
C GLU A 79 -15.00 3.32 -7.63
N LEU A 80 -13.99 2.75 -6.96
CA LEU A 80 -13.86 2.84 -5.51
C LEU A 80 -13.67 4.30 -5.06
N ALA A 81 -12.79 5.06 -5.72
CA ALA A 81 -12.50 6.45 -5.36
C ALA A 81 -13.76 7.34 -5.48
N LYS A 82 -14.60 7.10 -6.50
CA LYS A 82 -15.91 7.75 -6.65
C LYS A 82 -16.85 7.40 -5.49
N ASP A 83 -16.98 6.12 -5.15
CA ASP A 83 -17.81 5.66 -4.03
C ASP A 83 -17.30 6.26 -2.70
N TRP A 84 -15.98 6.28 -2.50
CA TRP A 84 -15.34 6.82 -1.30
C TRP A 84 -15.68 8.31 -1.11
N ARG A 85 -15.58 9.10 -2.18
CA ARG A 85 -15.86 10.55 -2.13
C ARG A 85 -17.34 10.88 -1.94
N THR A 86 -18.24 10.04 -2.46
CA THR A 86 -19.69 10.30 -2.46
C THR A 86 -20.40 9.75 -1.22
N ASP A 87 -19.89 8.66 -0.64
CA ASP A 87 -20.47 8.04 0.55
C ASP A 87 -20.22 8.92 1.80
N LYS A 88 -21.30 9.21 2.53
CA LYS A 88 -21.31 10.08 3.71
C LYS A 88 -20.36 9.59 4.82
N TYR A 89 -20.18 8.27 4.95
CA TYR A 89 -19.32 7.67 5.96
C TYR A 89 -17.87 7.59 5.49
N LEU A 90 -17.64 7.20 4.23
CA LEU A 90 -16.29 6.99 3.72
C LEU A 90 -15.49 8.30 3.55
N ARG A 91 -16.15 9.40 3.19
CA ARG A 91 -15.46 10.68 2.94
C ARG A 91 -14.72 11.28 4.15
N ASN A 92 -15.03 10.82 5.36
CA ASN A 92 -14.36 11.29 6.59
C ASN A 92 -13.17 10.40 6.99
N LEU A 93 -12.89 9.35 6.22
CA LEU A 93 -11.76 8.46 6.49
C LEU A 93 -10.47 9.15 6.07
N GLU A 94 -9.51 9.26 7.00
CA GLU A 94 -8.16 9.79 6.75
C GLU A 94 -7.21 8.75 6.14
N ALA A 95 -7.79 7.66 5.64
CA ALA A 95 -7.04 6.51 5.20
C ALA A 95 -6.49 6.67 3.77
N MET A 96 -5.37 6.00 3.53
CA MET A 96 -4.79 5.82 2.20
C MET A 96 -4.55 4.34 1.94
N MET A 97 -4.62 3.95 0.67
CA MET A 97 -4.40 2.57 0.24
C MET A 97 -3.49 2.53 -0.99
N ILE A 98 -2.50 1.64 -0.98
CA ILE A 98 -1.76 1.25 -2.18
C ILE A 98 -2.33 -0.09 -2.66
N VAL A 99 -2.63 -0.18 -3.94
CA VAL A 99 -3.07 -1.42 -4.60
C VAL A 99 -2.19 -1.68 -5.82
N ALA A 100 -1.84 -2.93 -6.06
CA ALA A 100 -1.01 -3.29 -7.19
C ALA A 100 -1.38 -4.68 -7.75
N ASP A 101 -1.45 -4.79 -9.07
CA ASP A 101 -1.55 -6.06 -9.78
C ASP A 101 -0.32 -6.23 -10.69
N LYS A 102 -0.37 -7.19 -11.62
CA LYS A 102 0.72 -7.41 -12.56
C LYS A 102 1.03 -6.20 -13.44
N SER A 103 0.09 -5.30 -13.75
CA SER A 103 0.29 -4.22 -14.73
C SER A 103 0.39 -2.83 -14.11
N ALA A 104 -0.30 -2.55 -13.00
CA ALA A 104 -0.41 -1.23 -12.41
C ALA A 104 -0.16 -1.20 -10.90
N THR A 105 0.33 -0.06 -10.41
CA THR A 105 0.45 0.25 -8.98
C THR A 105 -0.23 1.59 -8.74
N LEU A 106 -1.20 1.64 -7.83
CA LEU A 106 -2.05 2.80 -7.60
C LEU A 106 -2.10 3.16 -6.12
N CYS A 107 -2.03 4.45 -5.80
CA CYS A 107 -2.49 4.99 -4.51
C CYS A 107 -3.90 5.55 -4.67
N VAL A 108 -4.78 5.13 -3.77
CA VAL A 108 -6.17 5.60 -3.66
C VAL A 108 -6.32 6.35 -2.33
N THR A 109 -6.85 7.57 -2.40
CA THR A 109 -7.02 8.45 -1.24
C THR A 109 -8.50 8.72 -0.96
N GLY A 110 -8.82 9.09 0.28
CA GLY A 110 -10.17 9.53 0.68
C GLY A 110 -10.67 10.80 -0.01
N ASN A 111 -9.78 11.57 -0.66
CA ASN A 111 -10.15 12.74 -1.48
C ASN A 111 -10.68 12.35 -2.86
N GLY A 112 -10.62 11.05 -3.20
CA GLY A 112 -11.01 10.51 -4.50
C GLY A 112 -9.90 10.57 -5.55
N ASP A 113 -8.63 10.71 -5.13
CA ASP A 113 -7.49 10.67 -6.04
C ASP A 113 -7.09 9.21 -6.31
N VAL A 114 -6.71 8.94 -7.56
CA VAL A 114 -6.08 7.68 -7.99
C VAL A 114 -4.78 8.05 -8.70
N LEU A 115 -3.66 7.67 -8.11
CA LEU A 115 -2.32 8.13 -8.51
C LEU A 115 -1.41 6.94 -8.84
N GLU A 116 -0.75 6.99 -9.99
CA GLU A 116 0.33 6.07 -10.36
C GLU A 116 1.71 6.62 -9.95
N PRO A 117 2.68 5.77 -9.57
CA PRO A 117 4.04 6.20 -9.29
C PRO A 117 4.83 6.51 -10.57
N GLU A 118 5.57 7.62 -10.57
CA GLU A 118 6.42 8.02 -11.70
C GLU A 118 7.67 7.13 -11.89
N HIS A 119 8.20 6.55 -10.82
CA HIS A 119 9.46 5.77 -10.84
C HIS A 119 9.25 4.36 -10.28
N GLY A 120 8.08 3.77 -10.49
CA GLY A 120 7.76 2.42 -9.98
C GLY A 120 7.75 2.29 -8.45
N VAL A 121 7.91 3.39 -7.71
CA VAL A 121 7.96 3.41 -6.24
C VAL A 121 6.90 4.36 -5.68
N MET A 122 6.15 3.87 -4.69
CA MET A 122 5.14 4.65 -3.96
C MET A 122 5.16 4.28 -2.49
N ALA A 123 4.88 5.22 -1.59
CA ALA A 123 4.75 4.92 -0.17
C ALA A 123 3.66 5.78 0.47
N ILE A 124 3.04 5.25 1.52
CA ILE A 124 2.01 5.94 2.31
C ILE A 124 2.26 5.74 3.81
N GLY A 125 1.66 6.64 4.60
CA GLY A 125 1.65 6.54 6.06
C GLY A 125 2.82 7.24 6.75
N SER A 126 3.00 7.01 8.06
CA SER A 126 3.80 7.91 8.92
C SER A 126 5.29 7.97 8.61
N GLY A 127 5.88 6.86 8.17
CA GLY A 127 7.25 6.78 7.68
C GLY A 127 7.33 6.71 6.15
N GLY A 128 6.22 6.98 5.45
CA GLY A 128 6.11 6.83 4.00
C GLY A 128 7.16 7.61 3.24
N ASN A 129 7.41 8.87 3.61
CA ASN A 129 8.42 9.70 2.93
C ASN A 129 9.86 9.18 3.11
N TYR A 130 10.18 8.58 4.27
CA TYR A 130 11.49 7.97 4.50
C TYR A 130 11.66 6.70 3.66
N ALA A 131 10.64 5.84 3.65
CA ALA A 131 10.60 4.65 2.81
C ALA A 131 10.68 5.00 1.31
N LEU A 132 9.94 6.02 0.87
CA LEU A 132 9.93 6.49 -0.52
C LEU A 132 11.31 6.99 -0.94
N ALA A 133 11.94 7.85 -0.14
CA ALA A 133 13.26 8.39 -0.44
C ALA A 133 14.31 7.28 -0.52
N ALA A 134 14.30 6.34 0.44
CA ALA A 134 15.21 5.20 0.46
C ALA A 134 14.98 4.25 -0.73
N ALA A 135 13.72 3.90 -1.02
CA ALA A 135 13.38 3.02 -2.14
C ALA A 135 13.75 3.65 -3.49
N ARG A 136 13.54 4.97 -3.67
CA ARG A 136 13.98 5.69 -4.87
C ARG A 136 15.50 5.68 -5.03
N ALA A 137 16.24 5.94 -3.96
CA ALA A 137 17.71 5.90 -4.00
C ALA A 137 18.27 4.51 -4.32
N LEU A 138 17.56 3.45 -3.91
CA LEU A 138 17.94 2.06 -4.16
C LEU A 138 17.39 1.51 -5.49
N HIS A 139 16.47 2.22 -6.14
CA HIS A 139 15.75 1.71 -7.31
C HIS A 139 16.69 1.39 -8.47
N ASP A 140 17.70 2.23 -8.71
CA ASP A 140 18.66 2.10 -9.82
C ASP A 140 19.89 1.24 -9.48
N THR A 141 19.87 0.53 -8.33
CA THR A 141 20.96 -0.38 -7.92
C THR A 141 20.71 -1.81 -8.41
N ASP A 142 21.65 -2.74 -8.18
CA ASP A 142 21.47 -4.16 -8.52
C ASP A 142 20.52 -4.93 -7.57
N HIS A 143 19.83 -4.23 -6.67
CA HIS A 143 18.86 -4.84 -5.75
C HIS A 143 17.53 -5.14 -6.44
N ASP A 144 17.01 -6.35 -6.26
CA ASP A 144 15.67 -6.69 -6.73
C ASP A 144 14.56 -5.90 -5.99
N ALA A 145 13.33 -5.95 -6.51
CA ALA A 145 12.18 -5.23 -5.94
C ALA A 145 11.94 -5.53 -4.44
N GLU A 146 12.22 -6.77 -4.02
CA GLU A 146 11.97 -7.22 -2.66
C GLU A 146 13.04 -6.70 -1.70
N GLU A 147 14.31 -6.72 -2.12
CA GLU A 147 15.43 -6.18 -1.38
C GLU A 147 15.34 -4.67 -1.25
N VAL A 148 14.94 -3.96 -2.31
CA VAL A 148 14.65 -2.52 -2.27
C VAL A 148 13.56 -2.22 -1.22
N ALA A 149 12.44 -2.94 -1.25
CA ALA A 149 11.34 -2.75 -0.31
C ALA A 149 11.78 -3.02 1.15
N LYS A 150 12.50 -4.13 1.40
CA LYS A 150 13.02 -4.49 2.74
C LYS A 150 13.95 -3.42 3.29
N ARG A 151 14.92 -2.96 2.50
CA ARG A 151 15.89 -1.94 2.92
C ARG A 151 15.24 -0.59 3.16
N ALA A 152 14.32 -0.18 2.28
CA ALA A 152 13.57 1.06 2.43
C ALA A 152 12.73 1.07 3.72
N MET A 153 12.05 -0.03 4.02
CA MET A 153 11.28 -0.17 5.25
C MET A 153 12.16 -0.20 6.49
N LYS A 154 13.32 -0.85 6.43
CA LYS A 154 14.31 -0.83 7.53
C LYS A 154 14.76 0.59 7.86
N ILE A 155 15.12 1.37 6.84
CA ILE A 155 15.51 2.79 7.03
C ILE A 155 14.34 3.59 7.62
N ALA A 156 13.11 3.37 7.14
CA ALA A 156 11.94 4.05 7.68
C ALA A 156 11.69 3.71 9.17
N ALA A 157 11.92 2.46 9.58
CA ALA A 157 11.80 2.02 10.97
C ALA A 157 12.88 2.60 11.90
N GLU A 158 14.08 2.85 11.37
CA GLU A 158 15.17 3.48 12.13
C GLU A 158 14.95 4.98 12.36
N ILE A 159 14.10 5.63 11.55
CA ILE A 159 13.86 7.08 11.59
C ILE A 159 12.50 7.42 12.20
N CYS A 160 11.43 6.71 11.82
CA CYS A 160 10.07 7.04 12.22
C CYS A 160 9.66 6.32 13.50
N VAL A 161 9.35 7.06 14.56
CA VAL A 161 8.84 6.52 15.84
C VAL A 161 7.50 5.77 15.72
N TYR A 162 6.82 5.89 14.56
CA TYR A 162 5.56 5.20 14.25
C TYR A 162 5.75 4.06 13.23
N THR A 163 6.95 3.53 13.08
CA THR A 163 7.26 2.43 12.15
C THR A 163 8.25 1.49 12.81
N ASN A 164 7.95 0.20 12.82
CA ASN A 164 8.82 -0.80 13.41
C ASN A 164 9.45 -1.74 12.37
N ASP A 165 10.24 -2.69 12.86
CA ASP A 165 10.90 -3.74 12.10
C ASP A 165 9.99 -4.95 11.80
N GLY A 166 8.74 -4.94 12.27
CA GLY A 166 7.74 -5.97 12.04
C GLY A 166 7.21 -5.97 10.62
N LEU A 167 8.01 -6.44 9.66
CA LEU A 167 7.72 -6.36 8.24
C LEU A 167 6.77 -7.47 7.76
N VAL A 168 5.77 -7.08 6.98
CA VAL A 168 4.93 -7.97 6.16
C VAL A 168 5.10 -7.56 4.71
N LEU A 169 5.29 -8.53 3.82
CA LEU A 169 5.57 -8.31 2.42
C LEU A 169 4.81 -9.30 1.56
N GLU A 170 4.20 -8.81 0.49
CA GLU A 170 3.57 -9.60 -0.57
C GLU A 170 4.16 -9.22 -1.93
N SER A 171 4.19 -10.18 -2.86
CA SER A 171 4.81 -9.99 -4.17
C SER A 171 4.05 -10.67 -5.32
N LEU A 172 4.07 -10.07 -6.50
CA LEU A 172 3.52 -10.63 -7.73
C LEU A 172 4.54 -10.49 -8.85
N ASP A 173 4.47 -11.40 -9.82
CA ASP A 173 5.10 -11.18 -11.11
C ASP A 173 4.36 -10.02 -11.81
N ALA A 174 5.13 -9.13 -12.41
CA ALA A 174 4.66 -7.94 -13.09
C ALA A 174 4.95 -8.02 -14.59
N GLU A 175 4.06 -7.44 -15.38
CA GLU A 175 4.31 -7.15 -16.78
C GLU A 175 5.42 -6.08 -16.88
N THR A 176 6.27 -6.22 -17.90
CA THR A 176 7.49 -5.42 -18.09
C THR A 176 7.18 -4.04 -18.64
#